data_AF-A0A100IPW7-F1
#
_entry.id   AF-A0A100IPW7-F1
#
_cell.length_a   1.000
_cell.length_b   1.000
_cell.length_c   1.000
_cell.angle_alpha   90.00
_cell.angle_beta   90.00
_cell.angle_gamma   90.00
#
_symmetry.space_group_name_H-M   'P 1'
#
loop_
_entity.id
_entity.type
_entity.pdbx_description
1 polymer ?
#
loop_
_entity_poly.entity_id
_entity_poly.type
_entity_poly.pdbx_seq_one_letter_code
_entity_poly.pdbx_strand_id
1 'polypeptide(L)'
;MLDLADSEQVPEQLLPEGSRAEIDNLAAAYTCGGLVEAGSETTATTLNNWLLAMALNPAVVQRAQQELDQVVGRDRLPGWEDEPNLPYVRAIIKEALRWRPVNKFGMMHATSDDDWYDGYFTLNGSVVILNWWTDELTTKLGNVEDEASHLPTPLPPDFGMIGKTPRSIT
;
A
#
# COMPACT_ATOMS: atom_id res chain seq x y z
N MET A 1 3.92 -40.42 16.58
CA MET A 1 3.87 -39.60 17.80
C MET A 1 5.22 -38.92 17.89
N LEU A 2 5.36 -37.81 17.16
CA LEU A 2 6.55 -36.96 17.19
C LEU A 2 6.30 -35.97 18.32
N ASP A 3 7.11 -36.05 19.36
CA ASP A 3 7.15 -35.07 20.45
C ASP A 3 7.49 -33.71 19.86
N LEU A 4 6.50 -32.80 19.87
CA LEU A 4 6.65 -31.37 19.60
C LEU A 4 6.86 -30.61 20.92
N ALA A 5 7.58 -31.23 21.86
CA ALA A 5 7.98 -30.64 23.13
C ALA A 5 9.42 -30.12 23.05
N ASP A 6 9.68 -29.26 22.07
CA ASP A 6 10.77 -28.29 22.14
C ASP A 6 10.24 -27.00 21.54
N SER A 7 9.60 -26.21 22.40
CA SER A 7 9.31 -24.81 22.11
C SER A 7 10.65 -24.10 21.94
N GLU A 8 11.10 -23.91 20.69
CA GLU A 8 12.08 -22.88 20.37
C GLU A 8 11.49 -21.55 20.86
N GLN A 9 11.94 -21.15 22.04
CA GLN A 9 11.65 -19.85 22.60
C GLN A 9 12.12 -18.81 21.58
N VAL A 10 11.19 -17.98 21.13
CA VAL A 10 11.51 -16.81 20.33
C VAL A 10 12.63 -16.03 21.05
N PRO A 11 13.74 -15.68 20.37
CA PRO A 11 14.91 -15.09 21.00
C PRO A 11 14.56 -13.88 21.90
N GLU A 12 15.13 -13.88 23.10
CA GLU A 12 14.86 -12.98 24.24
C GLU A 12 15.07 -11.46 23.97
N GLN A 13 15.53 -11.07 22.78
CA GLN A 13 16.07 -9.73 22.49
C GLN A 13 15.12 -8.77 21.76
N LEU A 14 13.87 -9.15 21.48
CA LEU A 14 12.97 -8.37 20.63
C LEU A 14 11.84 -7.61 21.35
N LEU A 15 11.71 -7.71 22.68
CA LEU A 15 10.61 -7.08 23.42
C LEU A 15 11.14 -6.23 24.59
N PRO A 16 10.67 -4.98 24.76
CA PRO A 16 11.06 -4.14 25.89
C PRO A 16 10.62 -4.76 27.22
N GLU A 17 11.48 -4.64 28.24
CA GLU A 17 11.22 -5.16 29.59
C GLU A 17 9.93 -4.55 30.17
N GLY A 18 8.94 -5.41 30.46
CA GLY A 18 7.72 -5.02 31.16
C GLY A 18 6.41 -5.11 30.36
N SER A 19 6.42 -5.47 29.08
CA SER A 19 5.19 -5.54 28.25
C SER A 19 4.75 -6.96 27.87
N ARG A 20 4.87 -7.94 28.78
CA ARG A 20 4.20 -9.24 28.56
C ARG A 20 2.71 -9.05 28.80
N ALA A 21 1.97 -8.71 27.75
CA ALA A 21 0.62 -9.24 27.66
C ALA A 21 0.77 -10.77 27.65
N GLU A 22 0.15 -11.46 28.60
CA GLU A 22 0.15 -12.92 28.62
C GLU A 22 -0.74 -13.39 27.46
N ILE A 23 -0.14 -13.56 26.28
CA ILE A 23 -0.83 -14.01 25.06
C ILE A 23 -0.77 -15.54 25.04
N ASP A 24 -1.92 -16.20 24.99
CA ASP A 24 -2.00 -17.65 24.83
C ASP A 24 -1.32 -18.11 23.52
N ASN A 25 -0.76 -19.31 23.51
CA ASN A 25 -0.07 -19.88 22.35
C ASN A 25 -0.95 -19.90 21.09
N LEU A 26 -2.26 -20.10 21.25
CA LEU A 26 -3.20 -20.04 20.13
C LEU A 26 -3.31 -18.61 19.56
N ALA A 27 -3.43 -17.61 20.42
CA ALA A 27 -3.48 -16.21 20.00
C ALA A 27 -2.15 -15.76 19.37
N ALA A 28 -1.01 -16.23 19.90
CA ALA A 28 0.30 -16.01 19.30
C ALA A 28 0.39 -16.63 17.90
N ALA A 29 -0.07 -17.88 17.72
CA ALA A 29 -0.08 -18.55 16.43
C ALA A 29 -0.96 -17.82 15.39
N TYR A 30 -2.17 -17.39 15.77
CA TYR A 30 -3.04 -16.60 14.89
C TYR A 30 -2.42 -15.25 14.52
N THR A 31 -1.79 -14.58 15.49
CA THR A 31 -1.15 -13.29 15.25
C THR A 31 0.02 -13.43 14.27
N CYS A 32 0.89 -14.42 14.47
CA CYS A 32 2.00 -14.70 13.56
C CYS A 32 1.49 -15.08 12.15
N GLY A 33 0.48 -15.94 12.06
CA GLY A 33 -0.13 -16.33 10.78
C GLY A 33 -0.70 -15.12 10.04
N GLY A 34 -1.46 -14.27 10.73
CA GLY A 34 -2.04 -13.06 10.16
C GLY A 34 -0.99 -12.05 9.68
N LEU A 35 0.11 -11.88 10.42
CA LEU A 35 1.21 -11.00 10.00
C LEU A 35 1.91 -11.49 8.74
N VAL A 36 2.14 -12.81 8.63
CA VAL A 36 2.75 -13.40 7.44
C VAL A 36 1.83 -13.26 6.24
N GLU A 37 0.54 -13.58 6.38
CA GLU A 37 -0.44 -13.44 5.31
C GLU A 37 -0.56 -11.98 4.84
N ALA A 38 -0.73 -11.05 5.79
CA ALA A 38 -0.92 -9.63 5.48
C ALA A 38 0.32 -8.98 4.86
N GLY A 39 1.53 -9.39 5.25
CA GLY A 39 2.78 -8.76 4.80
C GLY A 39 3.41 -9.37 3.55
N SER A 40 3.21 -10.67 3.31
CA SER A 40 3.88 -11.38 2.21
C SER A 40 3.23 -11.10 0.85
N GLU A 41 1.98 -11.51 0.68
CA GLU A 41 1.28 -11.49 -0.62
C GLU A 41 1.02 -10.05 -1.10
N THR A 42 0.69 -9.14 -0.18
CA THR A 42 0.40 -7.74 -0.51
C THR A 42 1.63 -7.01 -1.03
N THR A 43 2.78 -7.17 -0.38
CA THR A 43 4.03 -6.54 -0.80
C THR A 43 4.51 -7.14 -2.13
N ALA A 44 4.45 -8.47 -2.27
CA ALA A 44 4.84 -9.17 -3.49
C ALA A 44 3.99 -8.73 -4.70
N THR A 45 2.67 -8.65 -4.53
CA THR A 45 1.77 -8.21 -5.60
C THR A 45 2.02 -6.75 -5.98
N THR A 46 2.27 -5.88 -5.00
CA THR A 46 2.62 -4.47 -5.26
C THR A 46 3.91 -4.36 -6.09
N LEU A 47 4.95 -5.12 -5.74
CA LEU A 47 6.21 -5.15 -6.48
C LEU A 47 6.04 -5.69 -7.91
N ASN A 48 5.19 -6.71 -8.10
CA ASN A 48 4.85 -7.21 -9.44
C ASN A 48 4.15 -6.14 -10.29
N ASN A 49 3.20 -5.41 -9.72
CA ASN A 49 2.51 -4.31 -10.40
C ASN A 49 3.47 -3.16 -10.72
N TRP A 50 4.38 -2.83 -9.81
CA TRP A 50 5.44 -1.85 -10.04
C TRP A 50 6.37 -2.28 -11.19
N LEU A 51 6.82 -3.54 -11.20
CA LEU A 51 7.70 -4.07 -12.24
C LEU A 51 7.02 -4.00 -13.62
N LEU A 52 5.74 -4.35 -13.70
CA LEU A 52 4.93 -4.20 -14.91
C LEU A 52 4.86 -2.73 -15.36
N ALA A 53 4.61 -1.79 -14.44
CA ALA A 53 4.55 -0.37 -14.75
C ALA A 53 5.89 0.16 -15.29
N MET A 54 7.00 -0.24 -14.67
CA MET A 54 8.34 0.17 -15.08
C MET A 54 8.75 -0.45 -16.42
N ALA A 55 8.39 -1.70 -16.68
CA ALA A 55 8.64 -2.36 -17.95
C ALA A 55 7.92 -1.67 -19.12
N LEU A 56 6.72 -1.14 -18.86
CA LEU A 56 5.93 -0.39 -19.85
C LEU A 56 6.37 1.08 -19.98
N ASN A 57 7.07 1.63 -18.98
CA ASN A 57 7.51 3.03 -18.95
C ASN A 57 9.01 3.19 -18.65
N PRO A 58 9.93 2.77 -19.55
CA PRO A 58 11.37 2.80 -19.28
C PRO A 58 11.92 4.20 -18.96
N ALA A 59 11.31 5.26 -19.49
CA ALA A 59 11.72 6.64 -19.22
C ALA A 59 11.54 7.03 -17.73
N VAL A 60 10.54 6.47 -17.05
CA VAL A 60 10.30 6.71 -15.63
C VAL A 60 11.41 6.09 -14.80
N VAL A 61 11.86 4.89 -15.16
CA VAL A 61 13.00 4.22 -14.52
C VAL A 61 14.29 5.03 -14.69
N GLN A 62 14.56 5.52 -15.91
CA GLN A 62 15.76 6.32 -16.18
C GLN A 62 15.80 7.60 -15.34
N ARG A 63 14.65 8.30 -15.22
CA ARG A 63 14.56 9.50 -14.38
C ARG A 63 14.72 9.19 -12.89
N ALA A 64 14.16 8.07 -12.42
CA ALA A 64 14.33 7.62 -11.03
C ALA A 64 15.79 7.29 -10.72
N GLN A 65 16.49 6.64 -11.65
CA GLN A 65 17.93 6.37 -11.53
C GLN A 65 18.76 7.66 -11.49
N GLN A 66 18.39 8.68 -12.26
CA GLN A 66 19.08 9.99 -12.19
C GLN A 66 18.91 10.66 -10.83
N GLU A 67 17.71 10.61 -10.23
CA GLU A 67 17.49 11.14 -8.88
C GLU A 67 18.33 10.38 -7.85
N LEU A 68 18.35 9.05 -7.92
CA LEU A 68 19.17 8.20 -7.05
C LEU A 68 20.68 8.48 -7.21
N ASP A 69 21.17 8.57 -8.44
CA ASP A 69 22.57 8.88 -8.74
C ASP A 69 22.98 10.25 -8.17
N GLN A 70 22.07 11.24 -8.13
CA GLN A 70 22.33 12.57 -7.60
C GLN A 70 22.33 12.62 -6.07
N VAL A 71 21.38 11.93 -5.42
CA VAL A 71 21.18 12.00 -3.97
C VAL A 71 22.08 11.02 -3.22
N VAL A 72 22.16 9.78 -3.69
CA VAL A 72 22.86 8.67 -3.02
C VAL A 72 24.28 8.51 -3.56
N GLY A 73 24.46 8.78 -4.86
CA GLY A 73 25.70 8.46 -5.58
C GLY A 73 25.79 6.97 -5.93
N ARG A 74 26.97 6.55 -6.40
CA ARG A 74 27.22 5.16 -6.87
C ARG A 74 28.04 4.31 -5.92
N ASP A 75 28.50 4.88 -4.82
CA ASP A 75 29.45 4.25 -3.90
C ASP A 75 28.77 3.50 -2.74
N ARG A 76 27.46 3.69 -2.57
CA ARG A 76 26.67 3.07 -1.49
C ARG A 76 25.23 2.78 -1.93
N LEU A 77 24.55 1.92 -1.15
CA LEU A 77 23.12 1.71 -1.29
C LEU A 77 22.31 2.83 -0.58
N PRO A 78 21.05 3.09 -1.00
CA PRO A 78 20.18 4.05 -0.34
C PRO A 78 19.87 3.66 1.11
N GLY A 79 19.80 4.67 1.99
CA GLY A 79 19.37 4.56 3.38
C GLY A 79 18.06 5.31 3.65
N TRP A 80 17.57 5.24 4.89
CA TRP A 80 16.34 5.94 5.30
C TRP A 80 16.53 7.46 5.36
N GLU A 81 17.75 7.91 5.61
CA GLU A 81 18.15 9.31 5.62
C GLU A 81 18.04 9.98 4.24
N ASP A 82 18.03 9.20 3.16
CA ASP A 82 17.93 9.71 1.78
C ASP A 82 16.48 9.93 1.35
N GLU A 83 15.51 9.25 1.97
CA GLU A 83 14.10 9.25 1.57
C GLU A 83 13.47 10.65 1.46
N PRO A 84 13.74 11.60 2.37
CA PRO A 84 13.24 12.97 2.23
C PRO A 84 13.71 13.67 0.95
N ASN A 85 14.89 13.31 0.44
CA ASN A 85 15.53 13.88 -0.74
C ASN A 85 15.23 13.11 -2.04
N LEU A 86 14.39 12.07 -1.99
CA LEU A 86 13.99 11.23 -3.14
C LEU A 86 12.50 11.43 -3.52
N PRO A 87 12.04 12.67 -3.80
CA PRO A 87 10.63 12.95 -4.03
C PRO A 87 10.05 12.24 -5.25
N TYR A 88 10.83 12.02 -6.32
CA TYR A 88 10.37 11.35 -7.52
C TYR A 88 10.25 9.84 -7.32
N VAL A 89 11.22 9.19 -6.68
CA VAL A 89 11.10 7.77 -6.28
C VAL A 89 9.90 7.57 -5.36
N ARG A 90 9.68 8.46 -4.38
CA ARG A 90 8.49 8.41 -3.52
C ARG A 90 7.20 8.57 -4.30
N ALA A 91 7.17 9.45 -5.29
CA ALA A 91 6.00 9.62 -6.16
C ALA A 91 5.71 8.34 -6.96
N ILE A 92 6.75 7.65 -7.47
CA ILE A 92 6.58 6.36 -8.18
C ILE A 92 5.99 5.30 -7.25
N ILE A 93 6.47 5.20 -6.01
CA ILE A 93 5.96 4.22 -5.02
C ILE A 93 4.47 4.50 -4.72
N LYS A 94 4.12 5.77 -4.45
CA LYS A 94 2.73 6.17 -4.21
C LYS A 94 1.83 5.86 -5.42
N GLU A 95 2.32 6.13 -6.61
CA GLU A 95 1.57 5.87 -7.84
C GLU A 95 1.39 4.38 -8.11
N ALA A 96 2.39 3.55 -7.79
CA ALA A 96 2.27 2.09 -7.90
C ALA A 96 1.16 1.54 -6.98
N LEU A 97 1.05 2.10 -5.76
CA LEU A 97 -0.01 1.76 -4.81
C LEU A 97 -1.39 2.22 -5.31
N ARG A 98 -1.49 3.40 -5.94
CA ARG A 98 -2.75 3.98 -6.46
C ARG A 98 -3.25 3.32 -7.74
N TRP A 99 -2.37 2.99 -8.68
CA TRP A 99 -2.77 2.54 -10.02
C TRP A 99 -3.43 1.16 -10.00
N ARG A 100 -2.78 0.20 -9.33
CA ARG A 100 -3.26 -1.18 -9.17
C ARG A 100 -3.03 -1.64 -7.73
N PRO A 101 -3.81 -1.11 -6.77
CA PRO A 101 -3.74 -1.57 -5.39
C PRO A 101 -4.12 -3.06 -5.33
N VAL A 102 -3.46 -3.76 -4.42
CA VAL A 102 -3.72 -5.19 -4.16
C VAL A 102 -5.16 -5.40 -3.70
N ASN A 103 -5.63 -4.54 -2.79
CA ASN A 103 -6.98 -4.57 -2.28
C ASN A 103 -7.75 -3.34 -2.75
N LYS A 104 -8.84 -3.56 -3.50
CA LYS A 104 -9.69 -2.47 -4.03
C LYS A 104 -10.81 -2.04 -3.09
N PHE A 105 -11.15 -2.87 -2.11
CA PHE A 105 -12.36 -2.75 -1.30
C PHE A 105 -12.09 -2.64 0.21
N GLY A 106 -10.82 -2.49 0.59
CA GLY A 106 -10.40 -2.49 1.99
C GLY A 106 -10.70 -3.82 2.69
N MET A 107 -10.58 -3.84 4.02
CA MET A 107 -11.12 -4.94 4.80
C MET A 107 -12.61 -4.71 5.02
N MET A 108 -13.39 -5.78 4.99
CA MET A 108 -14.81 -5.70 5.28
C MET A 108 -14.99 -5.40 6.77
N HIS A 109 -15.75 -4.36 7.07
CA HIS A 109 -16.15 -4.01 8.43
C HIS A 109 -17.59 -4.46 8.68
N ALA A 110 -18.03 -4.43 9.93
CA ALA A 110 -19.44 -4.64 10.29
C ALA A 110 -19.89 -3.54 11.26
N THR A 111 -21.12 -3.06 11.11
CA THR A 111 -21.71 -2.09 12.04
C THR A 111 -21.92 -2.74 13.41
N SER A 112 -21.60 -1.99 14.48
CA SER A 112 -21.83 -2.45 15.87
C SER A 112 -23.22 -2.10 16.39
N ASP A 113 -23.87 -1.12 15.76
CA ASP A 113 -25.20 -0.60 16.10
C ASP A 113 -25.94 -0.17 14.83
N ASP A 114 -27.25 0.07 14.97
CA ASP A 114 -28.06 0.69 13.92
C ASP A 114 -27.63 2.14 13.71
N ASP A 115 -27.43 2.56 12.46
CA ASP A 115 -26.97 3.92 12.15
C ASP A 115 -27.53 4.47 10.82
N TRP A 116 -27.48 5.79 10.66
CA TRP A 116 -27.83 6.49 9.43
C TRP A 116 -26.59 7.07 8.77
N TYR A 117 -26.29 6.61 7.55
CA TYR A 117 -25.20 7.14 6.73
C TYR A 117 -25.74 7.69 5.41
N ASP A 118 -25.44 8.97 5.12
CA ASP A 118 -25.89 9.68 3.90
C ASP A 118 -27.41 9.53 3.61
N GLY A 119 -28.23 9.53 4.67
CA GLY A 119 -29.68 9.35 4.55
C GLY A 119 -30.15 7.90 4.36
N TYR A 120 -29.25 6.92 4.38
CA TYR A 120 -29.55 5.49 4.34
C TYR A 120 -29.46 4.87 5.74
N PHE A 121 -30.48 4.13 6.13
CA PHE A 121 -30.47 3.39 7.38
C PHE A 121 -29.75 2.05 7.22
N THR A 122 -28.80 1.80 8.11
CA THR A 122 -27.98 0.59 8.17
C THR A 122 -28.25 -0.12 9.48
N LEU A 123 -28.57 -1.41 9.42
CA LEU A 123 -28.82 -2.23 10.61
C LEU A 123 -27.51 -2.65 11.28
N ASN A 124 -27.55 -2.90 12.58
CA ASN A 124 -26.50 -3.58 13.33
C ASN A 124 -26.11 -4.92 12.65
N GLY A 125 -24.80 -5.16 12.54
CA GLY A 125 -24.23 -6.36 11.91
C GLY A 125 -24.20 -6.30 10.38
N SER A 126 -24.55 -5.17 9.76
CA SER A 126 -24.43 -5.00 8.31
C SER A 126 -22.96 -4.96 7.90
N VAL A 127 -22.59 -5.70 6.85
CA VAL A 127 -21.24 -5.67 6.28
C VAL A 127 -21.03 -4.37 5.50
N VAL A 128 -20.00 -3.62 5.86
CA VAL A 128 -19.59 -2.37 5.22
C VAL A 128 -18.33 -2.62 4.41
N ILE A 129 -18.37 -2.24 3.13
CA ILE A 129 -17.27 -2.41 2.18
C ILE A 129 -16.83 -1.03 1.70
N LEU A 130 -15.53 -0.73 1.82
CA LEU A 130 -14.96 0.56 1.45
C LEU A 130 -14.33 0.50 0.06
N ASN A 131 -15.02 1.00 -0.96
CA ASN A 131 -14.49 1.06 -2.32
C ASN A 131 -13.58 2.28 -2.55
N TRP A 132 -12.44 2.31 -1.85
CA TRP A 132 -11.47 3.39 -1.94
C TRP A 132 -10.79 3.50 -3.32
N TRP A 133 -10.68 2.40 -4.08
CA TRP A 133 -10.06 2.45 -5.41
C TRP A 133 -10.89 3.27 -6.40
N THR A 134 -12.23 3.28 -6.29
CA THR A 134 -13.03 4.19 -7.10
C THR A 134 -12.80 5.64 -6.72
N ASP A 135 -12.57 5.96 -5.45
CA ASP A 135 -12.28 7.33 -5.01
C ASP A 135 -10.96 7.83 -5.63
N GLU A 136 -9.92 6.98 -5.64
CA GLU A 136 -8.63 7.29 -6.29
C GLU A 136 -8.72 7.46 -7.82
N LEU A 137 -9.70 6.82 -8.46
CA LEU A 137 -9.99 6.97 -9.88
C LEU A 137 -10.91 8.15 -10.19
N THR A 138 -11.70 8.60 -9.20
CA THR A 138 -12.77 9.59 -9.36
C THR A 138 -12.41 10.96 -8.80
N THR A 139 -11.15 11.24 -8.41
CA THR A 139 -10.66 12.56 -7.96
C THR A 139 -10.98 13.68 -8.97
N LYS A 140 -12.22 14.14 -8.95
CA LYS A 140 -12.69 15.52 -8.97
C LYS A 140 -12.96 15.89 -7.51
N LEU A 141 -11.93 15.84 -6.68
CA LEU A 141 -12.01 16.56 -5.41
C LEU A 141 -11.78 18.03 -5.76
N GLY A 142 -12.87 18.79 -5.78
CA GLY A 142 -12.78 20.24 -5.76
C GLY A 142 -11.90 20.66 -4.58
N ASN A 143 -10.96 21.57 -4.87
CA ASN A 143 -10.22 22.36 -3.89
C ASN A 143 -9.20 21.63 -3.00
N VAL A 144 -8.51 20.59 -3.50
CA VAL A 144 -7.23 20.13 -2.91
C VAL A 144 -6.06 20.58 -3.80
N GLU A 145 -6.04 21.86 -4.15
CA GLU A 145 -4.91 22.47 -4.88
C GLU A 145 -3.69 22.72 -3.96
N ASP A 146 -3.85 22.67 -2.63
CA ASP A 146 -2.78 23.13 -1.73
C ASP A 146 -1.79 22.05 -1.26
N GLU A 147 -2.20 20.80 -0.97
CA GLU A 147 -1.25 19.79 -0.45
C GLU A 147 -0.59 18.92 -1.53
N ALA A 148 -1.16 18.90 -2.74
CA ALA A 148 -0.55 18.27 -3.92
C ALA A 148 0.43 19.21 -4.65
N SER A 149 0.56 20.48 -4.22
CA SER A 149 1.41 21.50 -4.85
C SER A 149 2.92 21.17 -4.81
N HIS A 150 3.34 20.23 -3.96
CA HIS A 150 4.74 19.78 -3.83
C HIS A 150 5.04 18.47 -4.55
N LEU A 151 4.02 17.79 -5.08
CA LEU A 151 4.21 16.66 -5.95
C LEU A 151 4.25 17.19 -7.39
N PRO A 152 5.25 16.80 -8.21
CA PRO A 152 5.14 17.05 -9.64
C PRO A 152 3.77 16.48 -10.05
N THR A 153 3.01 17.28 -10.82
CA THR A 153 1.74 16.92 -11.47
C THR A 153 1.62 15.42 -11.71
N PRO A 154 0.40 14.83 -11.60
CA PRO A 154 0.22 13.41 -11.93
C PRO A 154 0.99 13.12 -13.21
N LEU A 155 1.81 12.06 -13.16
CA LEU A 155 2.75 11.69 -14.23
C LEU A 155 2.06 11.91 -15.60
N PRO A 156 2.81 12.39 -16.61
CA PRO A 156 2.27 12.96 -17.85
C PRO A 156 1.14 12.10 -18.42
N PRO A 157 0.14 12.66 -19.13
CA PRO A 157 -1.12 11.99 -19.51
C PRO A 157 -0.97 10.56 -20.08
N ASP A 158 0.18 10.28 -20.67
CA ASP A 158 0.73 9.05 -21.22
C ASP A 158 1.13 7.97 -20.19
N PHE A 159 1.27 8.29 -18.91
CA PHE A 159 1.38 7.35 -17.78
C PHE A 159 0.02 6.70 -17.44
N GLY A 160 -1.07 7.18 -18.05
CA GLY A 160 -2.39 6.57 -18.04
C GLY A 160 -2.38 5.22 -18.77
N MET A 161 -2.03 4.16 -18.06
CA MET A 161 -1.89 2.78 -18.54
C MET A 161 -3.21 2.06 -18.93
N ILE A 162 -4.23 2.80 -19.38
CA ILE A 162 -5.38 2.26 -20.14
C ILE A 162 -5.78 3.35 -21.16
N GLY A 163 -5.69 3.00 -22.44
CA GLY A 163 -5.88 3.92 -23.56
C GLY A 163 -7.11 4.82 -23.43
N LYS A 164 -6.88 6.13 -23.27
CA LYS A 164 -7.85 7.14 -23.67
C LYS A 164 -7.81 7.28 -25.19
N THR A 165 -8.50 6.37 -25.87
CA THR A 165 -9.08 6.68 -27.19
C THR A 165 -10.55 6.32 -27.12
N PRO A 166 -11.49 7.29 -27.23
CA PRO A 166 -12.86 6.93 -27.47
C PRO A 166 -12.93 6.36 -28.88
N ARG A 167 -12.96 5.03 -29.04
CA ARG A 167 -13.52 4.46 -30.26
C ARG A 167 -15.00 4.78 -30.23
N SER A 168 -15.36 5.83 -30.98
CA SER A 168 -16.70 6.04 -31.51
C SER A 168 -17.25 4.70 -31.97
N ILE A 169 -18.24 4.18 -31.23
CA ILE A 169 -19.14 3.16 -31.73
C ILE A 169 -20.13 3.92 -32.60
N THR A 170 -19.84 3.98 -33.90
CA THR A 170 -20.89 4.09 -34.93
C THR A 170 -21.62 2.77 -35.05
#